data_AF-A0A4P7CP09-F1
#
_entry.id   AF-A0A4P7CP09-F1
#
_cell.length_a   1.000
_cell.length_b   1.000
_cell.length_c   1.000
_cell.angle_alpha   90.00
_cell.angle_beta   90.00
_cell.angle_gamma   90.00
#
_symmetry.space_group_name_H-M   'P 1'
#
loop_
_entity.id
_entity.type
_entity.pdbx_description
1 polymer ?
#
loop_
_entity_poly.entity_id
_entity_poly.type
_entity_poly.pdbx_seq_one_letter_code
_entity_poly.pdbx_strand_id
1 'polypeptide(L)'
;MPAGRAKSDKGFRPILSLPNYFRWPVRAPVGQILRKEKHSSGYRWPWRNTLQIFAVSTLERLESQFNAALLPIEVVRTNFFPHLSEDTFSRRARANDFGFPVIRSDRSQKAAMFVHIEDLATYLDARRTVAAREHANLVDARPSLACIP
;
A
#
# COMPACT_ATOMS: atom_id res chain seq x y z
N MET A 1 17.83 0.56 62.69
CA MET A 1 16.44 1.10 62.83
C MET A 1 16.49 2.29 63.77
N PRO A 2 15.63 3.32 63.66
CA PRO A 2 14.35 3.42 62.92
C PRO A 2 14.31 4.67 61.99
N ALA A 3 13.21 5.15 61.41
CA ALA A 3 12.04 4.61 60.70
C ALA A 3 11.17 5.82 60.28
N GLY A 4 10.52 5.76 59.11
CA GLY A 4 9.36 6.59 58.73
C GLY A 4 9.70 7.96 58.09
N ARG A 5 8.93 8.49 57.13
CA ARG A 5 7.56 8.17 56.72
C ARG A 5 7.29 8.83 55.36
N ALA A 6 6.56 8.13 54.49
CA ALA A 6 6.02 8.65 53.24
C ALA A 6 5.00 9.78 53.47
N LYS A 7 4.90 10.70 52.50
CA LYS A 7 3.69 11.49 52.26
C LYS A 7 3.27 11.34 50.80
N SER A 8 1.99 11.04 50.65
CA SER A 8 1.29 10.81 49.41
C SER A 8 0.64 12.09 48.89
N ASP A 9 0.40 12.07 47.58
CA ASP A 9 -0.70 12.68 46.81
C ASP A 9 -0.92 14.19 46.95
N LYS A 10 -0.86 14.93 45.84
CA LYS A 10 -1.98 15.46 45.01
C LYS A 10 -1.34 15.98 43.71
N GLY A 11 -1.80 15.79 42.49
CA GLY A 11 -3.01 15.20 41.95
C GLY A 11 -3.06 15.71 40.50
N PHE A 12 -2.97 14.80 39.52
CA PHE A 12 -3.38 15.10 38.16
C PHE A 12 -3.91 13.82 37.52
N ARG A 13 -5.21 13.80 37.24
CA ARG A 13 -5.95 12.80 36.46
C ARG A 13 -7.13 13.50 35.79
N PRO A 14 -7.67 13.00 34.66
CA PRO A 14 -7.07 12.27 33.53
C PRO A 14 -7.43 13.00 32.20
N ILE A 15 -7.17 12.48 30.98
CA ILE A 15 -8.12 11.72 30.14
C ILE A 15 -7.30 11.24 28.91
N LEU A 16 -7.64 10.04 28.42
CA LEU A 16 -7.06 9.26 27.31
C LEU A 16 -6.03 8.20 27.75
N SER A 17 -6.52 6.97 27.82
CA SER A 17 -5.78 5.73 27.90
C SER A 17 -4.84 5.58 26.70
N LEU A 18 -3.55 5.83 26.91
CA LEU A 18 -2.52 5.49 25.93
C LEU A 18 -2.21 3.97 25.97
N PRO A 19 -1.91 3.33 24.83
CA PRO A 19 -1.55 1.92 24.78
C PRO A 19 -0.26 1.62 25.55
N ASN A 20 -0.29 0.52 26.29
CA ASN A 20 0.76 0.06 27.19
C ASN A 20 1.98 -0.49 26.43
N TYR A 21 2.81 0.39 25.84
CA TYR A 21 4.05 0.01 25.15
C TYR A 21 5.34 0.63 25.71
N PHE A 22 5.26 1.40 26.81
CA PHE A 22 6.43 2.10 27.35
C PHE A 22 6.66 1.77 28.82
N ARG A 23 7.16 0.55 29.07
CA ARG A 23 7.80 0.19 30.35
C ARG A 23 9.16 -0.43 30.09
N TRP A 24 10.13 0.41 29.76
CA TRP A 24 11.55 0.04 29.80
C TRP A 24 12.01 -0.08 31.27
N PRO A 25 12.88 -1.05 31.60
CA PRO A 25 13.44 -1.13 32.95
C PRO A 25 14.44 0.03 33.15
N VAL A 26 14.11 0.99 34.01
CA VAL A 26 14.93 2.18 34.33
C VAL A 26 16.12 1.84 35.26
N ARG A 27 16.65 0.61 35.22
CA ARG A 27 17.82 0.21 36.03
C ARG A 27 18.43 -1.07 35.49
N ALA A 28 19.36 -0.93 34.54
CA ALA A 28 20.39 -1.93 34.33
C ALA A 28 21.64 -1.48 35.13
N PRO A 29 22.25 -2.35 35.97
CA PRO A 29 23.45 -2.00 36.71
C PRO A 29 24.64 -1.82 35.76
N VAL A 30 25.33 -0.69 35.92
CA VAL A 30 26.64 -0.41 35.33
C VAL A 30 27.62 -1.46 35.87
N GLY A 31 28.20 -2.25 34.98
CA GLY A 31 29.31 -3.15 35.30
C GLY A 31 28.99 -4.63 35.27
N GLN A 32 28.57 -5.16 34.11
CA GLN A 32 28.78 -6.58 33.77
C GLN A 32 28.54 -6.82 32.27
N ILE A 33 29.33 -6.19 31.41
CA ILE A 33 29.42 -6.57 29.99
C ILE A 33 30.90 -6.60 29.62
N LEU A 34 31.57 -7.72 29.88
CA LEU A 34 32.82 -8.12 29.21
C LEU A 34 33.02 -9.64 29.37
N ARG A 35 32.08 -10.42 28.82
CA ARG A 35 32.43 -11.70 28.21
C ARG A 35 32.13 -11.57 26.73
N LYS A 36 33.19 -11.60 25.93
CA LYS A 36 33.15 -11.64 24.47
C LYS A 36 32.50 -12.96 24.03
N GLU A 37 31.21 -12.94 23.73
CA GLU A 37 30.64 -13.90 22.79
C GLU A 37 30.67 -13.28 21.40
N LYS A 38 31.65 -13.73 20.61
CA LYS A 38 31.64 -13.58 19.16
C LYS A 38 30.46 -14.40 18.62
N HIS A 39 29.29 -13.80 18.52
CA HIS A 39 28.30 -14.22 17.52
C HIS A 39 28.24 -13.14 16.45
N SER A 40 28.70 -13.49 15.24
CA SER A 40 28.77 -12.67 14.03
C SER A 40 27.38 -12.37 13.43
N SER A 41 26.46 -11.84 14.22
CA SER A 41 25.22 -11.29 13.73
C SER A 41 24.88 -10.09 14.59
N GLY A 42 25.31 -8.92 14.13
CA GLY A 42 25.07 -7.64 14.79
C GLY A 42 23.59 -7.45 15.13
N TYR A 43 23.34 -6.62 16.14
CA TYR A 43 22.02 -6.24 16.63
C TYR A 43 21.05 -5.88 15.49
N ARG A 44 20.34 -6.88 14.96
CA ARG A 44 19.24 -6.75 14.02
C ARG A 44 18.01 -6.44 14.85
N TRP A 45 17.86 -5.17 15.19
CA TRP A 45 16.72 -4.71 15.95
C TRP A 45 15.37 -5.09 15.29
N PRO A 46 14.32 -5.45 16.04
CA PRO A 46 13.02 -5.85 15.48
C PRO A 46 12.14 -4.73 14.91
N TRP A 47 12.61 -3.47 14.85
CA TRP A 47 11.76 -2.30 14.57
C TRP A 47 11.83 -1.77 13.13
N ARG A 48 12.32 -2.57 12.17
CA ARG A 48 12.41 -2.15 10.76
C ARG A 48 11.23 -2.59 9.87
N ASN A 49 10.12 -3.07 10.43
CA ASN A 49 8.92 -3.40 9.62
C ASN A 49 7.57 -3.01 10.24
N THR A 50 7.53 -2.04 11.15
CA THR A 50 6.25 -1.49 11.67
C THR A 50 5.69 -0.34 10.83
N LEU A 51 6.33 0.02 9.71
CA LEU A 51 5.81 1.00 8.75
C LEU A 51 5.16 0.38 7.50
N GLN A 52 5.05 -0.95 7.42
CA GLN A 52 4.30 -1.62 6.36
C GLN A 52 2.80 -1.73 6.66
N ILE A 53 2.25 -0.84 7.49
CA ILE A 53 0.89 -1.02 8.03
C ILE A 53 -0.18 -0.35 7.14
N PHE A 54 0.13 0.55 6.20
CA PHE A 54 -0.94 1.25 5.44
C PHE A 54 -0.64 1.59 3.97
N ALA A 55 0.21 0.84 3.28
CA ALA A 55 0.24 0.94 1.82
C ALA A 55 -0.89 0.07 1.24
N VAL A 56 -2.09 0.64 1.13
CA VAL A 56 -3.22 -0.05 0.46
C VAL A 56 -2.87 -0.24 -1.00
N SER A 57 -2.92 -1.49 -1.46
CA SER A 57 -2.64 -1.85 -2.85
C SER A 57 -3.77 -1.42 -3.78
N THR A 58 -3.47 -1.26 -5.08
CA THR A 58 -4.50 -0.95 -6.09
C THR A 58 -5.57 -2.04 -6.13
N LEU A 59 -5.17 -3.30 -5.96
CA LEU A 59 -6.06 -4.45 -5.85
C LEU A 59 -7.08 -4.30 -4.71
N GLU A 60 -6.63 -4.07 -3.48
CA GLU A 60 -7.52 -3.92 -2.31
C GLU A 60 -8.54 -2.80 -2.49
N ARG A 61 -8.15 -1.72 -3.16
CA ARG A 61 -9.04 -0.60 -3.47
C ARG A 61 -10.16 -1.01 -4.44
N LEU A 62 -9.82 -1.79 -5.47
CA LEU A 62 -10.78 -2.30 -6.44
C LEU A 62 -11.71 -3.34 -5.79
N GLU A 63 -11.15 -4.27 -5.02
CA GLU A 63 -11.92 -5.28 -4.30
C GLU A 63 -12.91 -4.63 -3.33
N SER A 64 -12.49 -3.60 -2.60
CA SER A 64 -13.39 -2.85 -1.70
C SER A 64 -14.51 -2.11 -2.43
N GLN A 65 -14.27 -1.67 -3.67
CA GLN A 65 -15.26 -0.93 -4.46
C GLN A 65 -16.30 -1.85 -5.10
N PHE A 66 -15.87 -3.00 -5.65
CA PHE A 66 -16.73 -3.86 -6.46
C PHE A 66 -17.18 -5.14 -5.73
N ASN A 67 -16.47 -5.55 -4.67
CA ASN A 67 -16.75 -6.75 -3.86
C ASN A 67 -16.94 -8.04 -4.70
N ALA A 68 -16.17 -8.16 -5.79
CA ALA A 68 -16.24 -9.29 -6.72
C ALA A 68 -14.85 -9.60 -7.30
N ALA A 69 -14.53 -10.90 -7.45
CA ALA A 69 -13.27 -11.34 -8.06
C ALA A 69 -13.26 -11.21 -9.60
N LEU A 70 -14.43 -11.41 -10.22
CA LEU A 70 -14.64 -11.29 -11.66
C LEU A 70 -15.54 -10.09 -11.95
N LEU A 71 -15.05 -9.16 -12.76
CA LEU A 71 -15.79 -7.97 -13.17
C LEU A 71 -16.33 -8.12 -14.58
N PRO A 72 -17.63 -7.84 -14.82
CA PRO A 72 -18.17 -7.74 -16.17
C PRO A 72 -17.48 -6.65 -16.97
N ILE A 73 -17.24 -6.91 -18.24
CA ILE A 73 -16.51 -6.01 -19.15
C ILE A 73 -17.23 -4.65 -19.29
N GLU A 74 -18.55 -4.61 -19.15
CA GLU A 74 -19.38 -3.40 -19.20
C GLU A 74 -19.10 -2.46 -18.02
N VAL A 75 -18.87 -3.04 -16.83
CA VAL A 75 -18.50 -2.30 -15.63
C VAL A 75 -17.09 -1.71 -15.78
N VAL A 76 -16.15 -2.51 -16.30
CA VAL A 76 -14.77 -2.06 -16.57
C VAL A 76 -14.76 -0.92 -17.60
N ARG A 77 -15.53 -1.06 -18.69
CA ARG A 77 -15.69 0.00 -19.70
C ARG A 77 -16.16 1.29 -19.06
N THR A 78 -17.25 1.24 -18.30
CA THR A 78 -17.90 2.45 -17.75
C THR A 78 -17.00 3.17 -16.75
N ASN A 79 -16.24 2.44 -15.93
CA ASN A 79 -15.38 3.04 -14.91
C ASN A 79 -14.02 3.52 -15.46
N PHE A 80 -13.37 2.76 -16.34
CA PHE A 80 -11.99 3.03 -16.76
C PHE A 80 -11.87 3.51 -18.21
N PHE A 81 -12.81 3.11 -19.08
CA PHE A 81 -12.77 3.42 -20.51
C PHE A 81 -14.06 4.09 -21.02
N PRO A 82 -14.54 5.19 -20.39
CA PRO A 82 -15.80 5.83 -20.78
C PRO A 82 -15.75 6.46 -22.18
N HIS A 83 -14.55 6.64 -22.75
CA HIS A 83 -14.34 7.19 -24.09
C HIS A 83 -14.54 6.17 -25.22
N LEU A 84 -14.61 4.87 -24.91
CA LEU A 84 -14.82 3.82 -25.91
C LEU A 84 -16.30 3.45 -25.97
N SER A 85 -16.82 3.31 -27.19
CA SER A 85 -18.17 2.77 -27.40
C SER A 85 -18.21 1.28 -27.06
N GLU A 86 -19.40 0.76 -26.73
CA GLU A 86 -19.59 -0.64 -26.37
C GLU A 86 -19.14 -1.62 -27.46
N ASP A 87 -19.44 -1.32 -28.72
CA ASP A 87 -19.07 -2.15 -29.86
C ASP A 87 -17.55 -2.20 -30.05
N THR A 88 -16.90 -1.02 -30.02
CA THR A 88 -15.44 -0.95 -30.18
C THR A 88 -14.71 -1.62 -29.02
N PHE A 89 -15.22 -1.46 -27.80
CA PHE A 89 -14.68 -2.12 -26.61
C PHE A 89 -14.82 -3.64 -26.70
N SER A 90 -16.02 -4.14 -27.02
CA SER A 90 -16.29 -5.57 -27.18
C SER A 90 -15.42 -6.20 -28.28
N ARG A 91 -15.23 -5.50 -29.40
CA ARG A 91 -14.36 -5.95 -30.49
C ARG A 91 -12.90 -6.07 -30.05
N ARG A 92 -12.38 -5.06 -29.34
CA ARG A 92 -11.01 -5.08 -28.79
C ARG A 92 -10.83 -6.11 -27.69
N ALA A 93 -11.84 -6.34 -26.86
CA ALA A 93 -11.81 -7.34 -25.79
C ALA A 93 -11.72 -8.75 -26.39
N ARG A 94 -12.49 -9.04 -27.44
CA ARG A 94 -12.39 -10.30 -28.19
C ARG A 94 -11.04 -10.49 -28.89
N ALA A 95 -10.39 -9.40 -29.29
CA ALA A 95 -9.05 -9.41 -29.88
C ALA A 95 -7.92 -9.46 -28.83
N ASN A 96 -8.24 -9.36 -27.53
CA ASN A 96 -7.28 -9.30 -26.43
C ASN A 96 -6.29 -8.13 -26.54
N ASP A 97 -6.75 -6.98 -27.05
CA ASP A 97 -5.91 -5.80 -27.32
C ASP A 97 -5.63 -4.94 -26.07
N PHE A 98 -6.30 -5.22 -24.95
CA PHE A 98 -6.21 -4.37 -23.75
C PHE A 98 -5.01 -4.68 -22.83
N GLY A 99 -4.16 -5.64 -23.20
CA GLY A 99 -2.98 -6.00 -22.41
C GLY A 99 -3.28 -6.76 -21.12
N PHE A 100 -4.52 -7.22 -20.94
CA PHE A 100 -4.94 -8.12 -19.85
C PHE A 100 -5.85 -9.22 -20.38
N PRO A 101 -5.88 -10.40 -19.76
CA PRO A 101 -6.71 -11.52 -20.19
C PRO A 101 -8.20 -11.23 -19.95
N VAL A 102 -9.02 -11.59 -20.95
CA VAL A 102 -10.49 -11.52 -20.87
C VAL A 102 -11.04 -12.93 -20.87
N ILE A 103 -11.79 -13.27 -19.81
CA ILE A 103 -12.45 -14.56 -19.65
C ILE A 103 -13.79 -14.51 -20.37
N ARG A 104 -14.07 -15.52 -21.18
CA ARG A 104 -15.35 -15.66 -21.90
C ARG A 104 -16.13 -16.82 -21.31
N SER A 105 -17.41 -16.61 -21.01
CA SER A 105 -18.27 -17.68 -20.49
C SER A 105 -18.62 -18.75 -21.53
N ASP A 106 -18.57 -18.40 -22.82
CA ASP A 106 -18.93 -19.30 -23.93
C ASP A 106 -18.22 -18.89 -25.23
N ARG A 107 -18.24 -19.75 -26.24
CA ARG A 107 -17.71 -19.52 -27.60
C ARG A 107 -18.58 -18.57 -28.43
N SER A 108 -19.83 -18.34 -28.02
CA SER A 108 -20.74 -17.41 -28.68
C SER A 108 -20.19 -15.98 -28.78
N GLN A 109 -20.56 -15.27 -29.84
CA GLN A 109 -20.23 -13.84 -29.98
C GLN A 109 -20.89 -12.99 -28.91
N LYS A 110 -22.10 -13.36 -28.44
CA LYS A 110 -22.81 -12.65 -27.36
C LYS A 110 -22.50 -13.20 -25.96
N ALA A 111 -21.45 -14.01 -25.83
CA ALA A 111 -21.06 -14.55 -24.53
C ALA A 111 -20.67 -13.42 -23.57
N ALA A 112 -21.07 -13.57 -22.30
CA ALA A 112 -20.63 -12.68 -21.24
C ALA A 112 -19.10 -12.73 -21.11
N MET A 113 -18.50 -11.55 -20.97
CA MET A 113 -17.06 -11.35 -20.87
C MET A 113 -16.72 -10.79 -19.50
N PHE A 114 -15.67 -11.34 -18.88
CA PHE A 114 -15.24 -11.00 -17.54
C PHE A 114 -13.74 -10.74 -17.51
N VAL A 115 -13.31 -9.96 -16.53
CA VAL A 115 -11.90 -9.67 -16.26
C VAL A 115 -11.63 -9.95 -14.78
N HIS A 116 -10.50 -10.59 -14.47
CA HIS A 116 -10.10 -10.79 -13.09
C HIS A 116 -9.61 -9.47 -12.49
N ILE A 117 -10.00 -9.19 -11.25
CA ILE A 117 -9.69 -7.92 -10.60
C ILE A 117 -8.18 -7.73 -10.36
N GLU A 118 -7.44 -8.83 -10.14
CA GLU A 118 -5.97 -8.83 -10.03
C GLU A 118 -5.27 -8.43 -11.32
N ASP A 119 -5.75 -8.93 -12.46
CA ASP A 119 -5.19 -8.58 -13.77
C ASP A 119 -5.42 -7.10 -14.08
N LEU A 120 -6.62 -6.60 -13.76
CA LEU A 120 -6.95 -5.19 -13.89
C LEU A 120 -6.08 -4.31 -12.97
N ALA A 121 -5.87 -4.72 -11.72
CA ALA A 121 -5.00 -4.01 -10.79
C ALA A 121 -3.56 -3.93 -11.32
N THR A 122 -3.03 -5.05 -11.80
CA THR A 122 -1.69 -5.15 -12.39
C THR A 122 -1.54 -4.24 -13.60
N TYR A 123 -2.54 -4.19 -14.48
CA TYR A 123 -2.57 -3.29 -15.63
C TYR A 123 -2.52 -1.81 -15.20
N LEU A 124 -3.32 -1.42 -14.20
CA LEU A 124 -3.35 -0.04 -13.71
C LEU A 124 -2.03 0.36 -13.05
N ASP A 125 -1.43 -0.53 -12.27
CA ASP A 125 -0.12 -0.28 -11.65
C ASP A 125 0.97 -0.16 -12.71
N ALA A 126 0.98 -1.02 -13.72
CA ALA A 126 1.90 -0.89 -14.86
C ALA A 126 1.73 0.47 -15.55
N ARG A 127 0.49 0.89 -15.82
CA ARG A 127 0.23 2.19 -16.46
C ARG A 127 0.66 3.36 -15.58
N ARG A 128 0.51 3.26 -14.26
CA ARG A 128 0.99 4.24 -13.29
C ARG A 128 2.51 4.36 -13.32
N THR A 129 3.26 3.26 -13.41
CA THR A 129 4.72 3.33 -13.48
C THR A 129 5.21 4.02 -14.74
N VAL A 130 4.54 3.79 -15.89
CA VAL A 130 4.86 4.48 -17.16
C VAL A 130 4.59 5.98 -17.02
N ALA A 131 3.42 6.36 -16.51
CA ALA A 131 3.06 7.77 -16.31
C ALA A 131 4.02 8.46 -15.32
N ALA A 132 4.46 7.77 -14.27
CA ALA A 132 5.45 8.31 -13.32
C ALA A 132 6.80 8.57 -13.98
N ARG A 133 7.25 7.68 -14.88
CA ARG A 133 8.48 7.86 -15.66
C ARG A 133 8.36 9.03 -16.64
N GLU A 134 7.25 9.12 -17.37
CA GLU A 134 6.99 10.24 -18.28
C GLU A 134 6.96 11.58 -17.52
N HIS A 135 6.30 11.62 -16.37
CA HIS A 135 6.28 12.80 -15.51
C HIS A 135 7.68 13.19 -15.02
N ALA A 136 8.49 12.23 -14.56
CA ALA A 136 9.87 12.50 -14.15
C ALA A 136 10.69 13.10 -15.30
N ASN A 137 10.61 12.51 -16.50
CA ASN A 137 11.30 13.02 -17.69
C ASN A 137 10.90 14.47 -18.02
N LEU A 138 9.62 14.81 -17.89
CA LEU A 138 9.11 16.16 -18.16
C LEU A 138 9.50 17.17 -17.06
N VAL A 139 9.59 16.73 -15.81
CA VAL A 139 10.05 17.57 -14.70
C VAL A 139 11.54 17.90 -14.85
N ASP A 140 12.36 16.91 -15.19
CA ASP A 140 13.80 17.10 -15.41
C ASP A 140 14.09 17.98 -16.64
N ALA A 141 13.21 17.94 -17.64
CA ALA A 141 13.30 18.77 -18.84
C ALA A 141 12.79 20.21 -18.66
N ARG A 142 12.22 20.57 -17.50
CA ARG A 142 11.78 21.93 -17.23
C ARG A 142 13.03 22.75 -16.86
N PRO A 143 13.59 23.61 -17.75
CA PRO A 143 14.69 24.47 -17.36
C PRO A 143 14.25 25.29 -16.15
N SER A 144 15.09 25.31 -15.12
CA SER A 144 14.85 26.07 -13.92
C SER A 144 14.39 27.48 -14.28
N LEU A 145 13.34 27.97 -13.59
CA LEU A 145 12.88 29.36 -13.65
C LEU A 145 13.94 30.38 -13.16
N ALA A 146 15.23 30.01 -13.19
CA ALA A 146 16.37 30.78 -12.72
C ALA A 146 16.82 31.88 -13.71
N CYS A 147 16.23 31.96 -14.89
CA CYS A 147 16.39 33.09 -15.82
C CYS A 147 15.03 33.71 -16.16
N ILE A 148 14.37 34.31 -15.17
CA ILE A 148 13.44 35.40 -15.44
C ILE A 148 14.23 36.67 -15.07
N PRO A 149 14.51 37.58 -16.03
CA PRO A 149 15.26 38.81 -15.78
C PRO A 149 14.52 39.77 -14.83
#